data_AF-A0A973G1K7-F1
#
_entry.id   AF-A0A973G1K7-F1
#
_cell.length_a   1.000
_cell.length_b   1.000
_cell.length_c   1.000
_cell.angle_alpha   90.00
_cell.angle_beta   90.00
_cell.angle_gamma   90.00
#
_symmetry.space_group_name_H-M   'P 1'
#
loop_
_entity.id
_entity.type
_entity.pdbx_description
1 polymer ?
#
loop_
_entity_poly.entity_id
_entity_poly.type
_entity_poly.pdbx_seq_one_letter_code
_entity_poly.pdbx_strand_id
1 'polypeptide(L)' 'ASAAKTPHAMISRAVVGIRGTSLIVNLPGSPRAVRENLAVILPALKHAVEKIRGDDSECAS' A
#
# COMPACT_ATOMS: atom_id res chain seq x y z
N ALA A 1 4.85 16.86 -9.78
CA ALA A 1 5.45 17.66 -8.70
C ALA A 1 4.51 17.54 -7.50
N SER A 2 4.79 16.88 -6.37
CA SER A 2 6.04 16.53 -5.67
C SER A 2 6.10 15.03 -5.34
N ALA A 3 6.14 14.19 -6.39
CA ALA A 3 6.27 12.72 -6.29
C ALA A 3 7.59 12.20 -6.88
N ALA A 4 8.52 13.11 -7.22
CA ALA A 4 9.64 12.79 -8.12
C ALA A 4 10.97 12.50 -7.41
N LYS A 5 11.04 12.32 -6.08
CA LYS A 5 12.33 12.13 -5.40
C LYS A 5 12.45 10.98 -4.41
N THR A 6 11.38 10.32 -4.01
CA THR A 6 11.48 9.09 -3.22
C THR A 6 10.24 8.21 -3.40
N PRO A 7 10.38 6.93 -3.81
CA PRO A 7 9.28 5.97 -3.83
C PRO A 7 8.58 5.81 -2.46
N HIS A 8 9.30 6.14 -1.38
CA HIS A 8 8.83 6.09 0.00
C HIS A 8 7.92 7.26 0.41
N ALA A 9 7.77 8.32 -0.42
CA ALA A 9 6.97 9.50 -0.06
C ALA A 9 5.45 9.27 -0.11
N MET A 10 4.96 8.28 -0.87
CA MET A 10 3.52 8.01 -1.00
C MET A 10 2.89 7.38 0.26
N ILE A 11 3.70 6.89 1.20
CA ILE A 11 3.24 6.32 2.48
C ILE A 11 3.05 7.42 3.56
N SER A 12 3.45 8.67 3.29
CA SER A 12 3.64 9.65 4.36
C SER A 12 2.35 10.29 4.92
N ARG A 13 1.15 10.12 4.33
CA ARG A 13 -0.07 10.82 4.84
C ARG A 13 -1.40 10.05 4.77
N ALA A 14 -1.45 8.89 4.11
CA ALA A 14 -2.52 7.93 4.32
C ALA A 14 -1.94 6.83 5.20
N VAL A 15 -2.25 6.86 6.50
CA VAL A 15 -1.79 5.83 7.43
C VAL A 15 -2.25 4.47 6.89
N VAL A 16 -1.33 3.66 6.38
CA VAL A 16 -1.57 2.25 6.11
C VAL A 16 -1.14 1.48 7.35
N GLY A 17 -1.94 0.52 7.78
CA GLY A 17 -1.68 -0.19 9.03
C GLY A 17 -2.10 -1.65 8.95
N ILE A 18 -1.57 -2.45 9.87
CA ILE A 18 -1.91 -3.86 10.00
C ILE A 18 -2.57 -4.05 11.36
N ARG A 19 -3.69 -4.77 11.39
CA ARG A 19 -4.35 -5.20 12.62
C ARG A 19 -4.56 -6.71 12.55
N GLY A 20 -3.79 -7.47 13.33
CA GLY A 20 -3.76 -8.93 13.22
C GLY A 20 -3.32 -9.34 11.82
N THR A 21 -4.17 -10.09 11.11
CA THR A 21 -3.93 -10.52 9.73
C THR A 21 -4.63 -9.65 8.66
N SER A 22 -5.03 -8.42 9.03
CA SER A 22 -5.76 -7.50 8.15
C SER A 22 -4.94 -6.26 7.80
N LEU A 23 -4.88 -5.92 6.52
CA LEU A 23 -4.32 -4.67 6.01
C LEU A 23 -5.41 -3.59 5.95
N ILE A 24 -5.12 -2.42 6.50
CA ILE A 24 -6.00 -1.25 6.52
C ILE A 24 -5.36 -0.17 5.65
N VAL A 25 -6.06 0.26 4.60
CA VAL A 25 -5.59 1.28 3.66
C VAL A 25 -6.54 2.48 3.65
N ASN A 26 -6.03 3.65 4.00
CA ASN A 26 -6.77 4.90 3.87
C ASN A 26 -6.73 5.39 2.42
N LEU A 27 -7.90 5.69 1.84
CA LEU A 27 -8.04 6.18 0.47
C LEU A 27 -8.79 7.52 0.45
N PRO A 28 -8.60 8.36 -0.58
CA PRO A 28 -9.33 9.63 -0.72
C PRO A 28 -10.83 9.42 -0.92
N GLY A 29 -11.65 10.41 -0.55
CA GLY A 29 -13.11 10.29 -0.59
C GLY A 29 -13.77 10.30 -1.98
N SER A 30 -13.02 10.53 -3.07
CA SER A 30 -13.58 10.54 -4.43
C SER A 30 -13.33 9.22 -5.18
N PRO A 31 -14.32 8.68 -5.92
CA PRO A 31 -14.16 7.42 -6.65
C PRO A 31 -13.04 7.43 -7.68
N ARG A 32 -12.76 8.60 -8.29
CA ARG A 32 -11.67 8.75 -9.25
C ARG A 32 -10.31 8.60 -8.56
N ALA A 33 -10.09 9.32 -7.46
CA ALA A 33 -8.85 9.26 -6.73
C ALA A 33 -8.62 7.87 -6.11
N VAL A 34 -9.69 7.18 -5.67
CA VAL A 34 -9.62 5.77 -5.23
C VAL A 34 -9.04 4.89 -6.33
N ARG A 35 -9.56 4.97 -7.57
CA ARG A 35 -9.07 4.14 -8.68
C ARG A 35 -7.60 4.42 -9.00
N GLU A 36 -7.22 5.69 -9.05
CA GLU A 36 -5.84 6.10 -9.34
C GLU A 36 -4.87 5.63 -8.24
N ASN A 37 -5.23 5.77 -6.96
CA ASN A 37 -4.38 5.35 -5.84
C ASN A 37 -4.35 3.82 -5.69
N LEU A 38 -5.49 3.15 -5.87
CA LEU A 38 -5.56 1.69 -5.79
C LEU A 38 -4.75 1.04 -6.91
N ALA A 39 -4.78 1.58 -8.13
CA ALA A 39 -3.98 1.08 -9.25
C ALA A 39 -2.47 1.07 -8.96
N VAL A 40 -1.97 2.05 -8.20
CA VAL A 40 -0.55 2.13 -7.82
C VAL A 40 -0.18 1.04 -6.80
N ILE A 41 -1.05 0.74 -5.85
CA ILE A 41 -0.75 -0.21 -4.77
C ILE A 41 -1.17 -1.66 -5.10
N LEU A 42 -2.04 -1.88 -6.08
CA LEU A 42 -2.55 -3.20 -6.47
C LEU A 42 -1.47 -4.26 -6.65
N PRO A 43 -0.34 -4.00 -7.34
CA PRO A 43 0.72 -4.99 -7.50
C PRO A 43 1.36 -5.41 -6.16
N ALA A 44 1.49 -4.47 -5.22
CA ALA A 44 2.08 -4.71 -3.91
C ALA A 44 1.08 -5.30 -2.89
N LEU A 45 -0.22 -5.11 -3.09
CA LEU A 45 -1.26 -5.58 -2.17
C LEU A 45 -1.27 -7.09 -2.01
N LYS A 46 -1.06 -7.85 -3.09
CA LYS A 46 -1.03 -9.32 -3.05
C LYS A 46 0.08 -9.81 -2.10
N HIS A 47 1.30 -9.36 -2.36
CA HIS A 47 2.47 -9.71 -1.54
C HIS A 47 2.31 -9.23 -0.09
N ALA A 48 1.78 -8.01 0.12
CA ALA A 48 1.53 -7.51 1.47
C ALA A 48 0.55 -8.39 2.25
N VAL A 49 -0.52 -8.87 1.61
CA VAL A 49 -1.49 -9.78 2.25
C VAL A 49 -0.88 -11.14 2.55
N GLU A 50 -0.04 -11.67 1.65
CA GLU A 50 0.69 -12.93 1.86
C GLU A 50 1.61 -12.82 3.09
N LYS A 51 2.41 -11.75 3.18
CA LYS A 51 3.25 -11.47 4.35
C LYS A 51 2.47 -11.33 5.65
N ILE A 52 1.37 -10.58 5.63
CA ILE A 52 0.50 -10.38 6.80
C ILE A 52 -0.11 -11.71 7.29
N ARG A 53 -0.28 -12.69 6.40
CA ARG A 53 -0.77 -14.03 6.72
C ARG A 53 0.32 -15.00 7.20
N GLY A 54 1.57 -14.54 7.30
CA GLY A 54 2.70 -15.34 7.80
C GLY A 54 3.61 -15.90 6.72
N ASP A 55 3.63 -15.31 5.52
CA ASP A 55 4.64 -15.64 4.52
C ASP A 55 5.98 -14.95 4.85
N ASP A 56 6.97 -15.76 5.23
CA ASP A 56 8.33 -15.34 5.62
C ASP A 56 9.28 -15.17 4.42
N SER A 57 8.78 -15.25 3.18
CA SER A 57 9.61 -15.00 1.99
C SER A 57 10.20 -13.58 1.99
N GLU A 58 11.51 -13.46 1.71
CA GLU A 58 12.22 -12.18 1.76
C GLU A 58 11.64 -11.17 0.74
N CYS A 59 11.52 -9.90 1.14
CA CYS A 59 11.09 -8.82 0.23
C CYS A 59 12.17 -8.46 -0.83
N ALA A 60 13.38 -9.01 -0.71
CA ALA A 60 14.54 -8.67 -1.53
C ALA A 60 14.90 -9.86 -2.42
N SER A 61 14.21 -10.01 -3.55
CA SER A 61 14.61 -10.89 -4.65
C SER A 61 14.27 -10.21 -5.98
#